data_AF-A0A8B6BHA7-F1
#
_entry.id   AF-A0A8B6BHA7-F1
#
_cell.length_a   1.000
_cell.length_b   1.000
_cell.length_c   1.000
_cell.angle_alpha   90.00
_cell.angle_beta   90.00
_cell.angle_gamma   90.00
#
_symmetry.space_group_name_H-M   'P 1'
#
loop_
_entity.id
_entity.type
_entity.pdbx_description
1 polymer ?
#
loop_
_entity_poly.entity_id
_entity_poly.type
_entity_poly.pdbx_seq_one_letter_code
_entity_poly.pdbx_strand_id
1 'polypeptide(L)'
;MTSVKLELLTDIDIHLFIEKGLRGGISMISIRHAKANNNHVPNYDPSQPINHVIYLDANNLYGWPMSQALPVEGFRWLNNSEIKYLNISDVEDESKNCFVLEVDLEYPMELHDDHNEYPLAPKK
;
A
#
# COMPACT_ATOMS: atom_id res chain seq x y z
N MET A 1 -27.18 -1.49 -4.07
CA MET A 1 -26.25 -2.50 -4.61
C MET A 1 -25.72 -1.98 -5.93
N THR A 2 -24.42 -2.09 -6.17
CA THR A 2 -23.73 -1.47 -7.32
C THR A 2 -24.05 -2.13 -8.68
N SER A 3 -24.73 -3.29 -8.68
CA SER A 3 -25.04 -4.09 -9.89
C SER A 3 -23.82 -4.51 -10.70
N VAL A 4 -22.62 -4.36 -10.13
CA VAL A 4 -21.35 -4.80 -10.72
C VAL A 4 -21.34 -6.33 -10.78
N LYS A 5 -20.88 -6.87 -11.90
CA LYS A 5 -20.61 -8.30 -12.08
C LYS A 5 -19.11 -8.51 -12.03
N LEU A 6 -18.67 -9.44 -11.19
CA LEU A 6 -17.26 -9.81 -11.08
C LEU A 6 -16.99 -10.98 -12.02
N GLU A 7 -15.93 -10.86 -12.82
CA GLU A 7 -15.42 -11.97 -13.61
C GLU A 7 -14.86 -13.06 -12.69
N LEU A 8 -15.18 -14.32 -13.01
CA LEU A 8 -14.54 -15.46 -12.37
C LEU A 8 -13.19 -15.71 -13.03
N LEU A 9 -12.12 -15.71 -12.24
CA LEU A 9 -10.80 -16.13 -12.70
C LEU A 9 -10.84 -17.62 -13.05
N THR A 10 -10.68 -17.94 -14.33
CA THR A 10 -10.68 -19.32 -14.85
C THR A 10 -9.29 -19.82 -15.20
N ASP A 11 -8.34 -18.91 -15.46
CA ASP A 11 -6.93 -19.20 -15.65
C ASP A 11 -6.26 -19.41 -14.28
N ILE A 12 -5.72 -20.61 -14.08
CA ILE A 12 -5.06 -21.00 -12.83
C ILE A 12 -3.78 -20.20 -12.56
N ASP A 13 -3.03 -19.82 -13.59
CA ASP A 13 -1.79 -19.07 -13.44
C ASP A 13 -2.09 -17.64 -12.99
N ILE A 14 -3.13 -17.01 -13.56
CA ILE A 14 -3.61 -15.69 -13.09
C ILE A 14 -4.09 -15.78 -11.65
N HIS A 15 -4.86 -16.81 -11.30
CA HIS A 15 -5.34 -17.01 -9.94
C HIS A 15 -4.18 -17.15 -8.94
N LEU A 16 -3.21 -18.02 -9.22
CA LEU A 16 -2.04 -18.23 -8.37
C LEU A 16 -1.16 -16.97 -8.26
N PHE A 17 -1.03 -16.20 -9.34
CA PHE A 17 -0.30 -14.94 -9.35
C PHE A 17 -0.92 -13.91 -8.40
N ILE A 18 -2.26 -13.75 -8.45
CA ILE A 18 -2.98 -12.84 -7.56
C ILE A 18 -2.90 -13.32 -6.10
N GLU A 19 -3.14 -14.60 -5.84
CA GLU A 19 -3.04 -15.20 -4.50
C GLU A 19 -1.65 -15.00 -3.87
N LYS A 20 -0.58 -15.19 -4.66
CA LYS A 20 0.80 -14.93 -4.24
C LYS A 20 1.01 -13.46 -3.85
N GLY A 21 0.28 -12.54 -4.49
CA GLY A 21 0.29 -11.10 -4.21
C GLY A 21 -0.50 -10.69 -2.97
N LEU A 22 -1.47 -11.48 -2.50
CA LEU A 22 -2.36 -11.08 -1.40
C LEU A 22 -1.60 -10.87 -0.07
N ARG A 23 -1.85 -9.72 0.55
CA ARG A 23 -1.32 -9.30 1.86
C ARG A 23 -2.48 -8.90 2.77
N GLY A 24 -2.29 -9.11 4.07
CA GLY A 24 -3.23 -8.64 5.09
C GLY A 24 -2.94 -7.19 5.49
N GLY A 25 -3.49 -6.77 6.62
CA GLY A 25 -3.19 -5.46 7.19
C GLY A 25 -1.71 -5.30 7.55
N ILE A 26 -1.20 -4.07 7.39
CA ILE A 26 0.16 -3.70 7.80
C ILE A 26 0.18 -3.56 9.32
N SER A 27 1.14 -4.23 9.97
CA SER A 27 1.42 -4.08 11.40
C SER A 27 2.93 -3.89 11.58
N MET A 28 3.32 -2.71 12.05
CA MET A 28 4.72 -2.29 12.16
C MET A 28 4.92 -1.43 13.41
N ILE A 29 6.12 -1.52 13.99
CA ILE A 29 6.60 -0.63 15.05
C ILE A 29 7.91 0.00 14.56
N SER A 30 7.85 1.25 14.09
CA SER A 30 9.03 2.00 13.63
C SER A 30 9.83 2.56 14.81
N ILE A 31 9.15 2.95 15.90
CA ILE A 31 9.74 3.46 17.13
C ILE A 31 9.33 2.55 18.29
N ARG A 32 10.30 1.93 18.96
CA ARG A 32 10.03 0.95 20.04
C ARG A 32 9.35 1.56 21.26
N HIS A 33 9.60 2.83 21.55
CA HIS A 33 9.02 3.54 22.68
C HIS A 33 8.96 5.03 22.40
N ALA A 34 7.76 5.60 22.51
CA ALA A 34 7.52 7.04 22.46
C ALA A 34 6.75 7.47 23.72
N LYS A 35 7.13 8.62 24.28
CA LYS A 35 6.48 9.17 25.48
C LYS A 35 6.25 10.66 25.26
N ALA A 36 5.01 11.10 25.44
CA ALA A 36 4.63 12.50 25.39
C ALA A 36 5.33 13.30 26.51
N ASN A 37 5.85 14.47 26.18
CA ASN A 37 6.40 15.46 27.11
C ASN A 37 5.77 16.82 26.81
N ASN A 38 4.65 17.11 27.45
CA ASN A 38 3.97 18.41 27.34
C ASN A 38 3.20 18.71 28.63
N ASN A 39 2.78 19.96 28.80
CA ASN A 39 2.07 20.45 29.98
C ASN A 39 0.70 19.78 30.25
N HIS A 40 0.21 18.92 29.36
CA HIS A 40 -1.04 18.19 29.54
C HIS A 40 -0.85 16.81 30.17
N VAL A 41 0.39 16.33 30.40
CA VAL A 41 0.67 15.03 31.02
C VAL A 41 1.24 15.13 32.44
N PRO A 42 0.95 14.18 33.35
CA PRO A 42 1.35 14.27 34.77
C PRO A 42 2.86 14.34 35.06
N ASN A 43 3.72 13.89 34.13
CA ASN A 43 5.17 13.80 34.31
C ASN A 43 5.93 14.70 33.31
N TYR A 44 5.40 15.90 33.05
CA TYR A 44 6.05 16.89 32.20
C TYR A 44 7.40 17.33 32.79
N ASP A 45 8.46 17.26 31.98
CA ASP A 45 9.79 17.75 32.31
C ASP A 45 10.12 18.98 31.45
N PRO A 46 10.18 20.19 32.05
CA PRO A 46 10.48 21.42 31.31
C PRO A 46 11.95 21.51 30.84
N SER A 47 12.83 20.60 31.30
CA SER A 47 14.21 20.51 30.81
C SER A 47 14.34 19.74 29.50
N GLN A 48 13.30 18.99 29.11
CA GLN A 48 13.26 18.19 27.89
C GLN A 48 12.43 18.88 26.80
N PRO A 49 12.69 18.58 25.51
CA PRO A 49 11.90 19.11 24.40
C PRO A 49 10.41 18.78 24.55
N ILE A 50 9.55 19.73 24.19
CA ILE A 50 8.09 19.50 24.14
C ILE A 50 7.77 18.57 22.96
N ASN A 51 6.99 17.52 23.20
CA ASN A 51 6.48 16.64 22.15
C ASN A 51 5.07 16.11 22.47
N HIS A 52 4.42 15.54 21.45
CA HIS A 52 3.08 14.99 21.52
C HIS A 52 3.04 13.60 20.90
N VAL A 53 2.14 12.76 21.38
CA VAL A 53 1.81 11.46 20.75
C VAL A 53 0.37 11.57 20.27
N ILE A 54 0.14 11.24 19.00
CA ILE A 54 -1.18 11.25 18.39
C ILE A 54 -1.65 9.82 18.15
N TYR A 55 -2.93 9.58 18.40
CA TYR A 55 -3.60 8.35 18.01
C TYR A 55 -4.55 8.68 16.86
N LEU A 56 -4.31 8.07 15.70
CA LEU A 56 -5.12 8.22 14.51
C LEU A 56 -5.73 6.87 14.16
N ASP A 57 -7.03 6.86 13.87
CA ASP A 57 -7.77 5.66 13.49
C ASP A 57 -8.70 5.99 12.33
N ALA A 58 -8.66 5.14 11.31
CA ALA A 58 -9.49 5.31 10.12
C ALA A 58 -10.83 4.61 10.30
N ASN A 59 -11.90 5.39 10.42
CA ASN A 59 -13.26 4.86 10.41
C ASN A 59 -13.55 4.16 9.07
N ASN A 60 -13.89 2.88 9.12
CA ASN A 60 -14.18 2.07 7.92
C ASN A 60 -13.01 2.01 6.92
N LEU A 61 -11.81 1.65 7.40
CA LEU A 61 -10.58 1.61 6.62
C LEU A 61 -10.72 0.91 5.26
N TYR A 62 -11.40 -0.25 5.18
CA TYR A 62 -11.59 -0.97 3.92
C TYR A 62 -12.71 -0.41 3.04
N GLY A 63 -13.67 0.33 3.60
CA GLY A 63 -14.76 0.90 2.82
C GLY A 63 -14.30 2.00 1.87
N TRP A 64 -13.29 2.79 2.26
CA TRP A 64 -12.70 3.81 1.40
C TRP A 64 -12.01 3.24 0.15
N PRO A 65 -11.09 2.26 0.21
CA PRO A 65 -10.52 1.64 -0.99
C PRO A 65 -11.57 0.87 -1.80
N MET A 66 -12.60 0.31 -1.15
CA MET A 66 -13.73 -0.31 -1.85
C MET A 66 -14.59 0.68 -2.64
N SER A 67 -14.48 1.99 -2.38
CA SER A 67 -15.14 3.03 -3.17
C SER A 67 -14.29 3.56 -4.32
N GLN A 68 -13.03 3.15 -4.42
CA GLN A 68 -12.13 3.54 -5.51
C GLN A 68 -12.30 2.61 -6.72
N ALA A 69 -11.62 2.94 -7.83
CA ALA A 69 -11.55 2.06 -8.99
C ALA A 69 -10.87 0.73 -8.61
N LEU A 70 -11.56 -0.40 -8.84
CA LEU A 70 -11.07 -1.74 -8.56
C LEU A 70 -11.17 -2.61 -9.81
N PRO A 71 -10.26 -3.58 -10.01
CA PRO A 71 -10.35 -4.52 -11.12
C PRO A 71 -11.56 -5.44 -10.93
N VAL A 72 -12.43 -5.50 -11.94
CA VAL A 72 -13.69 -6.28 -11.90
C VAL A 72 -13.79 -7.35 -12.98
N GLU A 73 -13.18 -7.12 -14.14
CA GLU A 73 -13.18 -8.00 -15.31
C GLU A 73 -12.04 -7.66 -16.28
N GLY A 74 -11.88 -8.48 -17.33
CA GLY A 74 -10.87 -8.34 -18.37
C GLY A 74 -9.52 -8.93 -17.98
N PHE A 75 -9.48 -9.88 -17.04
CA PHE A 75 -8.22 -10.43 -16.55
C PHE A 75 -7.50 -11.23 -17.65
N ARG A 76 -6.29 -10.79 -18.00
CA ARG A 76 -5.43 -11.46 -18.97
C ARG A 76 -3.97 -11.12 -18.75
N TRP A 77 -3.10 -11.97 -19.26
CA TRP A 77 -1.69 -11.64 -19.39
C TRP A 77 -1.46 -10.58 -20.46
N LEU A 78 -0.47 -9.72 -20.23
CA LEU A 78 0.06 -8.84 -21.27
C LEU A 78 0.94 -9.65 -22.22
N ASN A 79 0.86 -9.34 -23.51
CA ASN A 79 1.79 -9.90 -24.49
C ASN A 79 3.13 -9.14 -24.46
N ASN A 80 4.16 -9.72 -25.08
CA ASN A 80 5.51 -9.17 -25.08
C ASN A 80 5.60 -7.72 -25.62
N SER A 81 4.76 -7.37 -26.61
CA SER A 81 4.74 -6.01 -27.14
C SER A 81 4.12 -5.03 -26.15
N GLU A 82 3.02 -5.41 -25.50
CA GLU A 82 2.40 -4.61 -24.45
C GLU A 82 3.37 -4.36 -23.30
N ILE A 83 4.05 -5.40 -22.82
CA ILE A 83 5.06 -5.28 -21.76
C ILE A 83 6.18 -4.32 -22.19
N LYS A 84 6.69 -4.48 -23.43
CA LYS A 84 7.80 -3.67 -23.93
C LYS A 84 7.49 -2.17 -24.00
N TYR A 85 6.25 -1.80 -24.30
CA TYR A 85 5.82 -0.41 -24.45
C TYR A 85 5.05 0.13 -23.25
N LEU A 86 4.94 -0.66 -22.17
CA LEU A 86 4.25 -0.23 -20.97
C LEU A 86 5.10 0.75 -20.18
N ASN A 87 4.59 1.98 -20.02
CA ASN A 87 5.13 2.96 -19.09
C ASN A 87 4.12 3.19 -17.97
N ILE A 88 4.44 2.70 -16.77
CA ILE A 88 3.53 2.77 -15.61
C ILE A 88 3.31 4.20 -15.14
N SER A 89 4.29 5.08 -15.34
CA SER A 89 4.16 6.50 -14.97
C SER A 89 3.12 7.24 -15.81
N ASP A 90 2.68 6.68 -16.95
CA ASP A 90 1.66 7.27 -17.82
C ASP A 90 0.24 6.76 -17.50
N VAL A 91 0.10 5.83 -16.55
CA VAL A 91 -1.19 5.25 -16.16
C VAL A 91 -1.81 6.11 -15.05
N GLU A 92 -2.99 6.66 -15.32
CA GLU A 92 -3.77 7.42 -14.32
C GLU A 92 -4.38 6.51 -13.25
N ASP A 93 -4.51 7.02 -12.02
CA ASP A 93 -5.06 6.27 -10.88
C ASP A 93 -6.50 5.75 -11.13
N GLU A 94 -7.31 6.51 -11.88
CA GLU A 94 -8.70 6.17 -12.24
C GLU A 94 -8.80 5.64 -13.69
N SER A 95 -7.69 5.17 -14.25
CA SER A 95 -7.65 4.57 -15.58
C SER A 95 -8.64 3.40 -15.70
N LYS A 96 -9.22 3.25 -16.90
CA LYS A 96 -10.06 2.10 -17.25
C LYS A 96 -9.32 0.77 -17.15
N ASN A 97 -8.00 0.79 -17.37
CA ASN A 97 -7.14 -0.39 -17.29
C ASN A 97 -6.31 -0.33 -16.01
N CYS A 98 -6.23 -1.47 -15.32
CA CYS A 98 -5.39 -1.70 -14.15
C CYS A 98 -4.31 -2.73 -14.49
N PHE A 99 -3.14 -2.61 -13.86
CA PHE A 99 -2.00 -3.51 -14.06
C PHE A 99 -1.54 -4.10 -12.73
N VAL A 100 -1.31 -5.42 -12.70
CA VAL A 100 -0.65 -6.10 -11.58
C VAL A 100 0.68 -6.62 -12.10
N LEU A 101 1.77 -6.20 -11.46
CA LEU A 101 3.13 -6.43 -11.96
C LEU A 101 3.98 -7.15 -10.91
N GLU A 102 4.75 -8.14 -11.36
CA GLU A 102 5.87 -8.71 -10.60
C GLU A 102 7.15 -8.16 -11.24
N VAL A 103 7.91 -7.39 -10.46
CA VAL A 103 9.06 -6.62 -10.94
C VAL A 103 10.25 -6.79 -9.99
N ASP A 104 11.44 -6.66 -10.54
CA ASP A 104 12.64 -6.40 -9.75
C ASP A 104 12.72 -4.90 -9.45
N LEU A 105 13.04 -4.56 -8.20
CA LEU A 105 13.15 -3.18 -7.74
C LEU A 105 14.61 -2.89 -7.36
N GLU A 106 15.17 -1.85 -7.95
CA GLU A 106 16.39 -1.23 -7.45
C GLU A 106 16.01 -0.16 -6.42
N TYR A 107 16.67 -0.17 -5.26
CA TYR A 107 16.34 0.73 -4.16
C TYR A 107 17.53 1.64 -3.82
N PRO A 108 17.52 2.91 -4.28
CA PRO A 108 18.64 3.83 -4.13
C PRO A 108 19.07 4.02 -2.68
N MET A 109 20.38 4.03 -2.44
CA MET A 109 20.96 4.07 -1.09
C MET A 109 20.63 5.37 -0.35
N GLU A 110 20.54 6.46 -1.10
CA GLU A 110 20.17 7.79 -0.59
C GLU A 110 18.77 7.85 0.03
N LEU A 111 17.88 6.90 -0.29
CA LEU A 111 16.51 6.85 0.25
C LEU A 111 16.39 5.98 1.51
N HIS A 112 17.46 5.30 1.92
CA HIS A 112 17.38 4.31 3.01
C HIS A 112 17.06 4.95 4.35
N ASP A 113 17.69 6.08 4.67
CA ASP A 113 17.46 6.79 5.92
C ASP A 113 16.06 7.44 5.95
N ASP A 114 15.64 8.07 4.85
CA ASP A 114 14.36 8.76 4.73
C ASP A 114 13.15 7.82 4.82
N HIS A 115 13.28 6.59 4.33
CA HIS A 115 12.19 5.61 4.31
C HIS A 115 12.33 4.54 5.40
N ASN A 116 13.25 4.71 6.35
CA ASN A 116 13.50 3.73 7.42
C ASN A 116 12.24 3.45 8.28
N GLU A 117 11.34 4.43 8.39
CA GLU A 117 10.11 4.30 9.16
C GLU A 117 8.95 3.63 8.39
N TYR A 118 9.07 3.45 7.07
CA TYR A 118 8.02 2.89 6.22
C TYR A 118 8.59 2.13 5.01
N PRO A 119 8.83 0.81 5.10
CA PRO A 119 9.33 0.02 3.98
C PRO A 119 8.24 -0.13 2.90
N LEU A 120 8.52 0.36 1.70
CA LEU A 120 7.55 0.47 0.60
C LEU A 120 7.21 -0.86 -0.09
N ALA A 121 8.15 -1.81 -0.15
CA ALA A 121 7.98 -3.09 -0.83
C ALA A 121 8.35 -4.28 0.08
N PRO A 122 7.63 -4.49 1.21
CA PRO A 122 7.93 -5.56 2.13
C PRO A 122 7.66 -6.94 1.50
N LYS A 123 8.65 -7.82 1.56
CA LYS A 123 8.53 -9.20 1.09
C LYS A 123 8.14 -10.13 2.26
N LYS A 124 7.26 -11.11 1.97
CA LYS A 124 6.98 -12.22 2.89
C LYS A 124 8.20 -13.14 3.02
#